data_AF-A0A2S2G8U2-F1
#
_entry.id   AF-A0A2S2G8U2-F1
#
_cell.length_a   1.000
_cell.length_b   1.000
_cell.length_c   1.000
_cell.angle_alpha   90.00
_cell.angle_beta   90.00
_cell.angle_gamma   90.00
#
_symmetry.space_group_name_H-M   'P 1'
#
loop_
_entity.id
_entity.type
_entity.pdbx_description
1 polymer ?
#
loop_
_entity_poly.entity_id
_entity_poly.type
_entity_poly.pdbx_seq_one_letter_code
_entity_poly.pdbx_strand_id
1 'polypeptide(L)' 'MSASRHFTGDQPADETRAEIQADIAASRRAQRDLMQAGEYRLAETMRAAADEHIDELTDLDNGTWTPKHA' A
#
# COMPACT_ATOMS: atom_id res chain seq x y z
N MET A 1 -4.60 9.31 -3.99
CA MET A 1 -5.19 9.27 -2.64
C MET A 1 -4.06 8.84 -1.72
N SER A 2 -3.35 9.81 -1.13
CA SER A 2 -2.34 9.53 -0.11
C SER A 2 -3.10 9.29 1.19
N ALA A 3 -3.38 8.03 1.51
CA ALA A 3 -3.71 7.69 2.88
C ALA A 3 -2.40 7.87 3.67
N SER A 4 -2.22 9.05 4.25
CA SER A 4 -1.12 9.29 5.19
C SER A 4 -1.33 8.35 6.37
N ARG A 5 -0.67 7.20 6.33
CA ARG A 5 -0.63 6.26 7.44
C ARG A 5 0.10 6.97 8.58
N HIS A 6 -0.58 7.19 9.69
CA HIS A 6 0.06 7.70 10.89
C HIS A 6 0.81 6.56 11.57
N PHE A 7 1.93 6.14 10.99
CA PHE A 7 2.85 5.22 11.65
C PHE A 7 3.49 5.95 12.82
N THR A 8 2.94 5.77 14.02
CA THR A 8 3.61 6.17 15.24
C THR A 8 4.77 5.18 15.45
N GLY A 9 5.96 5.68 15.77
CA GLY A 9 7.21 4.88 15.79
C GLY A 9 7.24 3.68 16.75
N ASP A 10 6.17 3.43 17.51
CA ASP A 10 6.00 2.31 18.45
C ASP A 10 4.91 1.30 18.00
N GLN A 11 4.39 1.41 16.77
CA GLN A 11 3.37 0.45 16.30
C GLN A 11 3.95 -0.96 16.17
N PRO A 12 3.28 -2.01 16.69
CA PRO A 12 3.72 -3.39 16.55
C PRO A 12 3.84 -3.78 15.06
N ALA A 13 4.89 -4.53 14.71
CA ALA A 13 5.11 -4.99 13.34
C ALA A 13 3.93 -5.77 12.75
N ASP A 14 3.17 -6.49 13.59
CA ASP A 14 1.98 -7.22 13.16
C ASP A 14 0.84 -6.27 12.73
N GLU A 15 0.69 -5.13 13.41
CA GLU A 15 -0.28 -4.11 13.02
C GLU A 15 0.16 -3.40 11.73
N THR A 16 1.45 -3.04 11.63
CA THR A 16 2.03 -2.49 10.40
C THR A 16 1.82 -3.42 9.21
N ARG A 17 2.02 -4.73 9.40
CA ARG A 17 1.76 -5.75 8.38
C ARG A 17 0.30 -5.74 7.94
N ALA A 18 -0.64 -5.71 8.90
CA ALA A 18 -2.07 -5.72 8.60
C ALA A 18 -2.49 -4.46 7.81
N GLU A 19 -1.94 -3.30 8.15
CA GLU A 19 -2.19 -2.05 7.41
C GLU A 19 -1.64 -2.09 5.99
N ILE A 20 -0.39 -2.54 5.81
CA ILE A 20 0.20 -2.69 4.47
C ILE A 20 -0.65 -3.63 3.61
N GLN A 21 -1.10 -4.76 4.17
CA GLN A 21 -1.96 -5.71 3.47
C GLN A 21 -3.33 -5.10 3.10
N ALA A 22 -3.93 -4.31 3.98
CA ALA A 22 -5.18 -3.62 3.72
C ALA A 22 -5.05 -2.65 2.53
N ASP A 23 -3.93 -1.94 2.43
CA ASP A 23 -3.68 -0.98 1.35
C ASP A 23 -3.33 -1.63 0.02
N ILE A 24 -2.63 -2.77 0.03
CA ILE A 24 -2.49 -3.60 -1.18
C ILE A 24 -3.88 -3.99 -1.69
N ALA A 25 -4.75 -4.47 -0.80
CA ALA A 25 -6.11 -4.87 -1.17
C ALA A 25 -6.95 -3.69 -1.69
N ALA A 26 -6.85 -2.53 -1.04
CA ALA A 26 -7.53 -1.30 -1.45
C ALA A 26 -7.05 -0.81 -2.82
N SER A 27 -5.73 -0.76 -3.03
CA SER A 27 -5.12 -0.34 -4.30
C SER A 27 -5.49 -1.28 -5.45
N ARG A 28 -5.45 -2.60 -5.22
CA ARG A 28 -5.89 -3.60 -6.21
C ARG A 28 -7.39 -3.52 -6.51
N ARG A 29 -8.22 -3.20 -5.51
CA ARG A 29 -9.65 -2.96 -5.72
C ARG A 29 -9.87 -1.72 -6.57
N ALA A 30 -9.26 -0.59 -6.18
CA ALA A 30 -9.35 0.66 -6.95
C ALA A 30 -8.83 0.48 -8.38
N GLN A 31 -7.74 -0.26 -8.59
CA GLN A 31 -7.26 -0.62 -9.92
C GLN A 31 -8.35 -1.30 -10.75
N ARG A 32 -9.01 -2.34 -10.22
CA ARG A 32 -10.09 -3.05 -10.94
C ARG A 32 -11.28 -2.15 -11.22
N ASP A 33 -11.70 -1.35 -10.25
CA ASP A 33 -12.83 -0.43 -10.39
C ASP A 33 -12.54 0.63 -11.48
N LEU A 34 -11.31 1.16 -11.52
CA LEU A 34 -10.88 2.10 -12.56
C LEU A 34 -10.77 1.45 -13.94
N MET A 35 -10.29 0.21 -14.03
CA MET A 35 -10.28 -0.54 -15.29
C MET A 35 -11.69 -0.76 -15.82
N GLN A 36 -12.65 -1.10 -14.95
CA GLN A 36 -14.06 -1.26 -15.33
C GLN A 36 -14.69 0.07 -15.78
N ALA A 37 -14.28 1.18 -15.19
CA ALA A 37 -14.68 2.52 -15.62
C ALA A 37 -14.00 3.01 -16.91
N GLY A 38 -13.02 2.26 -17.45
CA GLY A 38 -12.24 2.65 -18.63
C GLY A 38 -11.09 3.62 -18.34
N GLU A 39 -10.82 3.92 -17.07
CA GLU A 39 -9.79 4.84 -16.59
C GLU A 39 -8.42 4.15 -16.44
N TYR A 40 -7.91 3.57 -17.54
CA TYR A 40 -6.70 2.74 -17.53
C TYR A 40 -5.44 3.46 -17.02
N ARG A 41 -5.30 4.75 -17.29
CA ARG A 41 -4.16 5.54 -16.81
C ARG A 41 -4.17 5.63 -15.27
N LEU A 42 -5.34 5.86 -14.67
CA LEU A 42 -5.47 5.89 -13.23
C LEU A 42 -5.33 4.47 -12.64
N ALA A 43 -5.85 3.45 -13.32
CA ALA A 43 -5.63 2.06 -12.91
C ALA A 43 -4.14 1.70 -12.85
N GLU A 44 -3.33 2.18 -13.80
CA GLU A 44 -1.88 1.99 -13.77
C GLU A 44 -1.22 2.69 -12.58
N THR A 45 -1.69 3.89 -12.20
CA THR A 45 -1.20 4.54 -10.97
C THR A 45 -1.54 3.74 -9.72
N MET A 46 -2.71 3.09 -9.66
CA MET A 46 -3.08 2.21 -8.55
C MET A 46 -2.27 0.90 -8.57
N ARG A 47 -1.86 0.42 -9.75
CA ARG A 47 -0.94 -0.71 -9.87
C ARG A 47 0.40 -0.37 -9.23
N ALA A 48 0.97 0.78 -9.60
CA ALA A 48 2.25 1.23 -9.05
C ALA A 48 2.19 1.40 -7.52
N ALA A 49 1.10 1.96 -7.00
CA ALA A 49 0.89 2.07 -5.55
C ALA A 49 0.81 0.69 -4.86
N ALA A 50 0.11 -0.28 -5.47
CA ALA A 50 0.05 -1.64 -4.94
C ALA A 50 1.43 -2.31 -4.93
N ASP A 51 2.24 -2.11 -5.97
CA ASP A 51 3.58 -2.66 -6.07
C ASP A 51 4.51 -2.03 -5.00
N GLU A 52 4.39 -0.72 -4.74
CA GLU A 52 5.12 -0.05 -3.65
C GLU A 52 4.77 -0.63 -2.27
N HIS A 53 3.49 -0.90 -2.00
CA HIS A 53 3.09 -1.53 -0.74
C HIS A 53 3.56 -3.00 -0.62
N ILE A 54 3.72 -3.72 -1.75
CA ILE A 54 4.32 -5.06 -1.74
C ILE A 54 5.80 -4.99 -1.36
N ASP A 55 6.51 -3.98 -1.87
CA ASP A 55 7.90 -3.73 -1.47
C ASP A 55 7.98 -3.39 0.02
N GLU A 56 7.08 -2.54 0.54
CA GLU A 56 7.00 -2.25 1.98
C GLU A 56 6.73 -3.50 2.83
N LEU A 57 5.84 -4.39 2.39
CA LEU A 57 5.59 -5.65 3.10
C LEU A 57 6.85 -6.52 3.14
N THR A 58 7.60 -6.54 2.04
CA THR A 58 8.87 -7.27 1.94
C THR A 58 9.94 -6.65 2.85
N ASP A 59 10.04 -5.33 2.87
CA ASP A 59 10.93 -4.60 3.78
C ASP A 59 10.60 -4.91 5.26
N LEU A 60 9.31 -5.05 5.59
CA LEU A 60 8.85 -5.36 6.95
C LEU A 60 9.21 -6.79 7.34
N ASP A 61 9.02 -7.74 6.41
CA ASP A 61 9.38 -9.14 6.60
C ASP A 61 10.89 -9.33 6.76
N ASN A 62 11.70 -8.47 6.12
CA ASN A 62 13.15 -8.45 6.24
C ASN A 62 13.66 -7.68 7.47
N GLY A 63 12.78 -7.02 8.23
CA GLY A 63 13.15 -6.19 9.38
C GLY A 63 13.92 -4.92 9.01
N THR A 64 13.91 -4.53 7.73
CA THR A 64 14.56 -3.30 7.20
C THR A 64 13.56 -2.17 6.96
N TRP A 65 12.31 -2.37 7.36
CA TRP A 65 11.24 -1.44 7.10
C TRP A 65 11.38 -0.14 7.85
N THR A 66 11.12 0.95 7.12
CA THR A 66 11.00 2.30 7.65
C THR A 66 9.78 2.96 7.02
N PRO A 67 9.03 3.81 7.74
CA PRO A 67 7.92 4.54 7.16
C PRO A 67 8.38 5.40 5.97
N LYS A 68 7.91 5.10 4.75
CA LYS A 68 8.27 5.87 3.54
C LYS A 68 7.47 7.18 3.43
N HIS A 69 6.32 7.25 4.10
CA HIS A 69 5.30 8.30 3.93
C HIS A 69 4.84 8.95 5.25
N ALA A 70 5.68 8.91 6.30
CA ALA A 70 5.38 9.47 7.62
C ALA A 70 5.46 10.99 7.69
#